data_AF-A0A8J4U6N6-F1
#
_entry.id   AF-A0A8J4U6N6-F1
#
_cell.length_a   1.000
_cell.length_b   1.000
_cell.length_c   1.000
_cell.angle_alpha   90.00
_cell.angle_beta   90.00
_cell.angle_gamma   90.00
#
_symmetry.space_group_name_H-M   'P 1'
#
loop_
_entity.id
_entity.type
_entity.pdbx_description
1 polymer ?
#
loop_
_entity_poly.entity_id
_entity_poly.type
_entity_poly.pdbx_seq_one_letter_code
_entity_poly.pdbx_strand_id
1 'polypeptide(L)'
;LCVGTGASIWKYVIQHVYSERKVRLRRRNLQWYKILQDKELKQVEGQNKDARRVELQREISELQNDLLHIEQKISTAEEQLANEELSVNRHSAQYEESRLRELMLDSFRLRCSDERDALTLDTQTISSQRQALERLARKAEVKLEFGGSDGGGTSAEPLVLRNVRDLCMERVLFFQSLQDSMLKSTTPEFTPEQRKASYQHWISAVEDVLQSHPPNQVLSALQALASKQQVALEEKTAALDVERDVSALGFRYESHHLLDVSMEEEENLPPVRSLLQSAWEEVEQCYMRLAEARGRARRRHAELSALTKDVQLRILGQDDLVNPAARSVFELEMRAVRQTAVRDSVREQCSQLQQENREKREALRSLHTQWQSIMDFRQLVDIRQEQIRSLIKGNSGMKTELTRVHSELREFVREELGPRFGAAIRAAGELRNSVSQEAKLFNSVRLAALDRRIVDGERLAVDQLSVYRGNAPALHAVHQSLRTPLYMSAESLFAQAVSQKLQLRFLHRLLQLRMDCLTDVQNRTAQLPAPNQQALLQRVKAEDADLLQSLLPRVQELTQRCSKGVAYTGQVNTAIAH
;
A
#
# COMPACT_ATOMS: atom_id res chain seq x y z
N LEU A 1 64.89 42.81 60.07
CA LEU A 1 65.01 43.12 61.51
C LEU A 1 66.46 42.90 61.92
N CYS A 2 67.39 43.59 61.28
CA CYS A 2 67.70 45.03 61.42
C CYS A 2 68.71 45.23 62.55
N VAL A 3 69.94 45.53 62.14
CA VAL A 3 70.79 46.50 62.83
C VAL A 3 70.06 47.84 62.78
N GLY A 4 69.78 48.46 63.94
CA GLY A 4 69.18 49.79 63.99
C GLY A 4 68.71 50.22 65.39
N THR A 5 69.44 51.19 65.95
CA THR A 5 69.10 52.08 67.09
C THR A 5 68.52 51.43 68.34
N GLY A 6 69.41 51.06 69.26
CA GLY A 6 69.07 50.49 70.56
C GLY A 6 68.31 51.45 71.47
N ALA A 7 67.01 51.21 71.62
CA ALA A 7 66.44 51.12 72.96
C ALA A 7 66.85 49.76 73.53
N SER A 8 67.38 49.71 74.75
CA SER A 8 68.10 48.54 75.25
C SER A 8 67.23 47.28 75.22
N ILE A 9 67.52 46.40 74.26
CA ILE A 9 66.98 45.02 74.19
C ILE A 9 67.18 44.33 75.54
N TRP A 10 68.26 44.66 76.25
CA TRP A 10 68.50 44.22 77.62
C TRP A 10 67.43 44.66 78.63
N LYS A 11 66.79 45.83 78.52
CA LYS A 11 65.66 46.20 79.40
C LYS A 11 64.44 45.35 79.11
N TYR A 12 64.15 45.08 77.83
CA TYR A 12 63.04 44.21 77.40
C TYR A 12 63.28 42.74 77.82
N VAL A 13 64.50 42.23 77.63
CA VAL A 13 64.92 40.90 78.07
C VAL A 13 64.87 40.79 79.59
N ILE A 14 65.37 41.78 80.34
CA ILE A 14 65.29 41.78 81.81
C ILE A 14 63.83 41.83 82.27
N GLN A 15 62.97 42.68 81.70
CA GLN A 15 61.56 42.76 82.10
C GLN A 15 60.71 41.54 81.71
N HIS A 16 61.01 40.84 80.62
CA HIS A 16 60.13 39.79 80.07
C HIS A 16 60.68 38.36 80.17
N VAL A 17 61.96 38.20 80.52
CA VAL A 17 62.63 36.90 80.76
C VAL A 17 62.84 36.63 82.26
N TYR A 18 62.98 37.66 83.11
CA TYR A 18 63.07 37.51 84.58
C TYR A 18 61.70 37.65 85.28
N SER A 19 60.70 36.86 84.86
CA SER A 19 59.60 36.56 85.78
C SER A 19 60.00 35.34 86.61
N GLU A 20 59.99 35.47 87.93
CA GLU A 20 60.33 34.39 88.86
C GLU A 20 59.53 33.11 88.57
N ARG A 21 58.29 33.28 88.08
CA ARG A 21 57.40 32.21 87.61
C ARG A 21 57.93 31.51 86.36
N LYS A 22 58.47 32.22 85.37
CA LYS A 22 59.08 31.63 84.16
C LYS A 22 60.41 30.93 84.46
N VAL A 23 61.22 31.46 85.39
CA VAL A 23 62.46 30.81 85.84
C VAL A 23 62.15 29.53 86.62
N ARG A 24 61.16 29.55 87.52
CA ARG A 24 60.67 28.34 88.20
C ARG A 24 60.10 27.33 87.22
N LEU A 25 59.33 27.75 86.20
CA LEU A 25 58.78 26.86 85.18
C LEU A 25 59.89 26.22 84.32
N ARG A 26 60.89 27.00 83.88
CA ARG A 26 62.06 26.48 83.16
C ARG A 26 62.92 25.58 84.02
N ARG A 27 63.10 25.88 85.31
CA ARG A 27 63.81 25.00 86.26
C ARG A 27 63.06 23.70 86.50
N ARG A 28 61.73 23.75 86.64
CA ARG A 28 60.86 22.56 86.76
C ARG A 28 60.87 21.74 85.48
N ASN A 29 60.81 22.38 84.31
CA ASN A 29 60.88 21.69 83.02
C ASN A 29 62.26 21.09 82.77
N LEU A 30 63.34 21.80 83.11
CA LEU A 30 64.71 21.25 83.04
C LEU A 30 64.91 20.10 84.03
N GLN A 31 64.33 20.17 85.23
CA GLN A 31 64.29 19.04 86.16
C GLN A 31 63.44 17.88 85.62
N TRP A 32 62.34 18.16 84.93
CA TRP A 32 61.48 17.15 84.33
C TRP A 32 62.15 16.48 83.14
N TYR A 33 62.83 17.23 82.27
CA TYR A 33 63.70 16.69 81.22
C TYR A 33 64.87 15.91 81.82
N LYS A 34 65.47 16.37 82.92
CA LYS A 34 66.52 15.62 83.61
C LYS A 34 65.99 14.31 84.22
N ILE A 35 64.77 14.30 84.76
CA ILE A 35 64.10 13.08 85.24
C ILE A 35 63.69 12.16 84.09
N LEU A 36 63.24 12.70 82.95
CA LEU A 36 62.91 11.90 81.76
C LEU A 36 64.16 11.28 81.17
N GLN A 37 65.24 12.06 81.06
CA GLN A 37 66.54 11.63 80.58
C GLN A 37 67.19 10.65 81.57
N ASP A 38 67.07 10.86 82.89
CA ASP A 38 67.51 9.91 83.91
C ASP A 38 66.62 8.65 83.95
N LYS A 39 65.33 8.72 83.58
CA LYS A 39 64.44 7.55 83.46
C LYS A 39 64.68 6.77 82.17
N GLU A 40 64.93 7.43 81.04
CA GLU A 40 65.36 6.81 79.79
C GLU A 40 66.78 6.25 79.93
N LEU A 41 67.72 6.97 80.55
CA LEU A 41 69.06 6.48 80.87
C LEU A 41 69.02 5.32 81.85
N LYS A 42 68.19 5.34 82.90
CA LYS A 42 68.02 4.18 83.80
C LYS A 42 67.27 3.00 83.16
N GLN A 43 66.36 3.24 82.22
CA GLN A 43 65.79 2.16 81.39
C GLN A 43 66.83 1.59 80.41
N VAL A 44 67.73 2.42 79.87
CA VAL A 44 68.78 2.03 78.91
C VAL A 44 70.01 1.43 79.60
N GLU A 45 70.31 1.78 80.86
CA GLU A 45 71.41 1.24 81.67
C GLU A 45 71.09 -0.15 82.24
N GLY A 46 69.80 -0.51 82.37
CA GLY A 46 69.36 -1.82 82.86
C GLY A 46 68.79 -2.76 81.80
N GLN A 47 68.39 -2.25 80.62
CA GLN A 47 67.92 -3.08 79.52
C GLN A 47 69.07 -3.34 78.56
N ASN A 48 69.39 -4.63 78.39
CA ASN A 48 70.32 -5.07 77.37
C ASN A 48 69.84 -4.52 76.02
N LYS A 49 70.66 -3.74 75.30
CA LYS A 49 70.29 -3.14 74.00
C LYS A 49 69.80 -4.20 73.01
N ASP A 50 70.26 -5.43 73.20
CA ASP A 50 69.82 -6.61 72.46
C ASP A 50 68.38 -7.03 72.80
N ALA A 51 67.93 -6.94 74.06
CA ALA A 51 66.56 -7.27 74.45
C ALA A 51 65.53 -6.31 73.83
N ARG A 52 65.83 -5.00 73.78
CA ARG A 52 64.94 -4.00 73.14
C ARG A 52 64.95 -4.09 71.61
N ARG A 53 66.08 -4.48 71.03
CA ARG A 53 66.17 -4.79 69.60
C ARG A 53 65.30 -6.00 69.25
N VAL A 54 65.33 -7.05 70.09
CA VAL A 54 64.51 -8.25 69.93
C VAL A 54 63.01 -7.94 70.06
N GLU A 55 62.63 -7.07 71.01
CA GLU A 55 61.23 -6.68 71.18
C GLU A 55 60.69 -5.84 70.02
N LEU A 56 61.46 -4.86 69.53
CA LEU A 56 61.09 -4.14 68.30
C LEU A 56 61.06 -5.04 67.07
N GLN A 57 61.97 -6.02 66.99
CA GLN A 57 61.93 -7.03 65.91
C GLN A 57 60.68 -7.91 66.01
N ARG A 58 60.23 -8.25 67.23
CA ARG A 58 58.96 -8.96 67.46
C ARG A 58 57.77 -8.11 67.02
N GLU A 59 57.69 -6.84 67.44
CA GLU A 59 56.62 -5.93 67.03
C GLU A 59 56.60 -5.67 65.52
N ILE A 60 57.76 -5.50 64.89
CA ILE A 60 57.87 -5.38 63.42
C ILE A 60 57.38 -6.66 62.75
N SER A 61 57.72 -7.83 63.28
CA SER A 61 57.27 -9.12 62.73
C SER A 61 55.76 -9.32 62.91
N GLU A 62 55.20 -8.90 64.04
CA GLU A 62 53.76 -8.91 64.30
C GLU A 62 53.01 -7.98 63.35
N LEU A 63 53.48 -6.74 63.17
CA LEU A 63 52.91 -5.80 62.20
C LEU A 63 53.03 -6.29 60.76
N GLN A 64 54.13 -6.96 60.40
CA GLN A 64 54.29 -7.58 59.08
C GLN A 64 53.27 -8.71 58.85
N ASN A 65 53.02 -9.54 59.87
CA ASN A 65 52.00 -10.59 59.78
C ASN A 65 50.59 -10.01 59.71
N ASP A 66 50.29 -8.95 60.47
CA ASP A 66 49.00 -8.27 60.42
C ASP A 66 48.77 -7.59 59.07
N LEU A 67 49.80 -6.97 58.49
CA LEU A 67 49.74 -6.41 57.13
C LEU A 67 49.47 -7.49 56.09
N LEU A 68 50.18 -8.62 56.14
CA LEU A 68 49.95 -9.75 55.24
C LEU A 68 48.53 -10.31 55.37
N HIS A 69 48.00 -10.38 56.60
CA HIS A 69 46.63 -10.83 56.86
C HIS A 69 45.58 -9.87 56.30
N ILE A 70 45.81 -8.56 56.44
CA ILE A 70 44.94 -7.52 55.87
C ILE A 70 45.01 -7.55 54.34
N GLU A 71 46.20 -7.67 53.74
CA GLU A 71 46.37 -7.80 52.28
C GLU A 71 45.65 -9.04 51.73
N GLN A 72 45.73 -10.17 52.42
CA GLN A 72 44.97 -11.38 52.06
C GLN A 72 43.47 -11.14 52.12
N LYS A 73 42.97 -10.52 53.19
CA LYS A 73 41.54 -10.19 53.32
C LYS A 73 41.06 -9.24 52.22
N ILE A 74 41.85 -8.22 51.90
CA ILE A 74 41.56 -7.28 50.80
C ILE A 74 41.51 -8.03 49.48
N SER A 75 42.51 -8.86 49.16
CA SER A 75 42.53 -9.67 47.94
C SER A 75 41.30 -10.57 47.83
N THR A 76 40.89 -11.24 48.90
CA THR A 76 39.70 -12.09 48.90
C THR A 76 38.40 -11.29 48.73
N ALA A 77 38.32 -10.10 49.32
CA ALA A 77 37.16 -9.23 49.18
C ALA A 77 37.06 -8.63 47.76
N GLU A 78 38.19 -8.27 47.16
CA GLU A 78 38.26 -7.79 45.77
C GLU A 78 37.82 -8.88 44.78
N GLU A 79 38.25 -10.13 44.98
CA GLU A 79 37.80 -11.27 44.16
C GLU A 79 36.29 -11.54 44.32
N GLN A 80 35.76 -11.44 45.54
CA GLN A 80 34.33 -11.60 45.80
C GLN A 80 33.51 -10.49 45.13
N LEU A 81 33.93 -9.22 45.27
CA LEU A 81 33.28 -8.08 44.62
C LEU A 81 33.31 -8.20 43.09
N ALA A 82 34.44 -8.60 42.50
CA ALA A 82 34.52 -8.81 41.05
C ALA A 82 33.56 -9.91 40.57
N ASN A 83 33.42 -11.00 41.34
CA ASN A 83 32.48 -12.09 41.02
C ASN A 83 31.01 -11.64 41.14
N GLU A 84 30.69 -10.86 42.17
CA GLU A 84 29.36 -10.28 42.36
C GLU A 84 29.02 -9.28 41.25
N GLU A 85 29.94 -8.38 40.89
CA GLU A 85 29.75 -7.43 39.80
C GLU A 85 29.53 -8.13 38.45
N LEU A 86 30.30 -9.20 38.17
CA LEU A 86 30.08 -10.04 36.99
C LEU A 86 28.70 -10.72 37.01
N SER A 87 28.24 -11.17 38.19
CA SER A 87 26.92 -11.77 38.35
C SER A 87 25.81 -10.74 38.11
N VAL A 88 25.90 -9.56 38.74
CA VAL A 88 24.93 -8.46 38.59
C VAL A 88 24.85 -8.00 37.14
N ASN A 89 26.00 -7.83 36.46
CA ASN A 89 26.04 -7.46 35.05
C ASN A 89 25.38 -8.50 34.15
N ARG A 90 25.57 -9.81 34.42
CA ARG A 90 24.88 -10.87 33.66
C ARG A 90 23.37 -10.84 33.88
N HIS A 91 22.91 -10.69 35.12
CA HIS A 91 21.48 -10.63 35.44
C HIS A 91 20.82 -9.38 34.84
N SER A 92 21.49 -8.22 34.91
CA SER A 92 21.01 -6.98 34.31
C SER A 92 20.89 -7.09 32.78
N ALA A 93 21.90 -7.65 32.11
CA ALA A 93 21.84 -7.89 30.67
C ALA A 93 20.70 -8.85 30.27
N GLN A 94 20.50 -9.94 31.03
CA GLN A 94 19.39 -10.88 30.79
C GLN A 94 18.02 -10.24 31.04
N TYR A 95 17.91 -9.38 32.06
CA TYR A 95 16.68 -8.65 32.36
C TYR A 95 16.31 -7.68 31.24
N GLU A 96 17.26 -6.83 30.81
CA GLU A 96 17.02 -5.90 29.71
C GLU A 96 16.73 -6.61 28.38
N GLU A 97 17.43 -7.72 28.10
CA GLU A 97 17.13 -8.54 26.92
C GLU A 97 15.71 -9.14 26.98
N SER A 98 15.31 -9.68 28.12
CA SER A 98 13.97 -10.26 28.31
C SER A 98 12.87 -9.19 28.18
N ARG A 99 13.08 -8.02 28.79
CA ARG A 99 12.17 -6.88 28.72
C ARG A 99 12.02 -6.35 27.30
N LEU A 100 13.11 -6.20 26.56
CA LEU A 100 13.06 -5.79 25.16
C LEU A 100 12.34 -6.82 24.29
N ARG A 101 12.56 -8.12 24.55
CA ARG A 101 11.89 -9.22 23.85
C ARG A 101 10.38 -9.19 24.06
N GLU A 102 9.95 -8.94 25.29
CA GLU A 102 8.53 -8.78 25.63
C GLU A 102 7.90 -7.61 24.86
N LEU A 103 8.56 -6.45 24.84
CA LEU A 103 8.08 -5.27 24.12
C LEU A 103 8.00 -5.51 22.59
N MET A 104 8.96 -6.22 22.01
CA MET A 104 8.91 -6.62 20.60
C MET A 104 7.76 -7.59 20.33
N LEU A 105 7.53 -8.56 21.21
CA LEU A 105 6.42 -9.51 21.08
C LEU A 105 5.07 -8.81 21.22
N ASP A 106 4.93 -7.85 22.12
CA ASP A 106 3.70 -7.09 22.29
C ASP A 106 3.41 -6.20 21.08
N SER A 107 4.42 -5.51 20.53
CA SER A 107 4.25 -4.77 19.28
C SER A 107 3.91 -5.67 18.08
N PHE A 108 4.47 -6.89 18.03
CA PHE A 108 4.10 -7.88 17.03
C PHE A 108 2.66 -8.37 17.21
N ARG A 109 2.24 -8.68 18.44
CA ARG A 109 0.87 -9.08 18.77
C ARG A 109 -0.14 -8.01 18.39
N LEU A 110 0.16 -6.75 18.67
CA LEU A 110 -0.69 -5.62 18.31
C LEU A 110 -0.90 -5.53 16.79
N ARG A 111 0.18 -5.55 16.00
CA ARG A 111 0.10 -5.56 14.53
C ARG A 111 -0.70 -6.74 14.00
N CYS A 112 -0.46 -7.94 14.54
CA CYS A 112 -1.25 -9.12 14.17
C CYS A 112 -2.72 -9.03 14.59
N SER A 113 -3.06 -8.21 15.58
CA SER A 113 -4.46 -7.93 15.95
C SER A 113 -5.09 -7.03 14.90
N ASP A 114 -4.44 -5.91 14.57
CA ASP A 114 -4.94 -4.94 13.58
C ASP A 114 -5.15 -5.60 12.21
N GLU A 115 -4.19 -6.43 11.76
CA GLU A 115 -4.31 -7.19 10.51
C GLU A 115 -5.45 -8.22 10.57
N ARG A 116 -5.67 -8.87 11.72
CA ARG A 116 -6.80 -9.80 11.90
C ARG A 116 -8.13 -9.06 11.87
N ASP A 117 -8.22 -7.88 12.47
CA ASP A 117 -9.44 -7.08 12.48
C ASP A 117 -9.81 -6.63 11.06
N ALA A 118 -8.84 -6.18 10.28
CA ALA A 118 -9.03 -5.87 8.86
C ALA A 118 -9.50 -7.09 8.05
N LEU A 119 -8.82 -8.25 8.21
CA LEU A 119 -9.22 -9.48 7.54
C LEU A 119 -10.60 -9.97 7.99
N THR A 120 -10.98 -9.72 9.24
CA THR A 120 -12.30 -10.07 9.77
C THR A 120 -13.39 -9.23 9.10
N LEU A 121 -13.14 -7.92 8.90
CA LEU A 121 -14.05 -7.04 8.17
C LEU A 121 -14.23 -7.50 6.71
N ASP A 122 -13.14 -7.85 6.03
CA ASP A 122 -13.19 -8.36 4.66
C ASP A 122 -13.95 -9.69 4.60
N THR A 123 -13.68 -10.59 5.56
CA THR A 123 -14.37 -11.88 5.66
C THR A 123 -15.87 -11.70 5.92
N GLN A 124 -16.25 -10.74 6.77
CA GLN A 124 -17.65 -10.39 7.01
C GLN A 124 -18.31 -9.87 5.73
N THR A 125 -17.64 -8.97 5.00
CA THR A 125 -18.14 -8.43 3.73
C THR A 125 -18.37 -9.55 2.71
N ILE A 126 -17.36 -10.41 2.49
CA ILE A 126 -17.46 -11.56 1.59
C ILE A 126 -18.57 -12.52 2.07
N SER A 127 -18.68 -12.78 3.37
CA SER A 127 -19.71 -13.67 3.91
C SER A 127 -21.12 -13.13 3.67
N SER A 128 -21.32 -11.80 3.78
CA SER A 128 -22.60 -11.15 3.53
C SER A 128 -23.01 -11.25 2.06
N GLN A 129 -22.04 -11.04 1.15
CA GLN A 129 -22.24 -11.19 -0.29
C GLN A 129 -22.53 -12.65 -0.66
N ARG A 130 -21.78 -13.59 -0.09
CA ARG A 130 -21.99 -15.03 -0.26
C ARG A 130 -23.40 -15.43 0.19
N GLN A 131 -23.85 -14.96 1.35
CA GLN A 131 -25.22 -15.22 1.83
C GLN A 131 -26.29 -14.61 0.90
N ALA A 132 -26.06 -13.41 0.35
CA ALA A 132 -26.97 -12.82 -0.62
C ALA A 132 -27.06 -13.67 -1.90
N LEU A 133 -25.93 -14.16 -2.40
CA LEU A 133 -25.86 -15.07 -3.56
C LEU A 133 -26.51 -16.43 -3.26
N GLU A 134 -26.31 -17.00 -2.07
CA GLU A 134 -26.99 -18.24 -1.64
C GLU A 134 -28.51 -18.05 -1.55
N ARG A 135 -28.98 -16.89 -1.05
CA ARG A 135 -30.39 -16.54 -1.03
C ARG A 135 -30.97 -16.45 -2.45
N LEU A 136 -30.23 -15.84 -3.38
CA LEU A 136 -30.62 -15.81 -4.80
C LEU A 136 -30.62 -17.20 -5.44
N ALA A 137 -29.61 -18.04 -5.16
CA ALA A 137 -29.56 -19.41 -5.65
C ALA A 137 -30.78 -20.22 -5.18
N ARG A 138 -31.15 -20.12 -3.89
CA ARG A 138 -32.36 -20.77 -3.36
C ARG A 138 -33.63 -20.25 -4.03
N LYS A 139 -33.73 -18.94 -4.28
CA LYS A 139 -34.86 -18.38 -5.05
C LYS A 139 -34.90 -18.98 -6.46
N ALA A 140 -33.74 -19.17 -7.10
CA ALA A 140 -33.64 -19.67 -8.47
C ALA A 140 -34.18 -21.09 -8.66
N GLU A 141 -34.12 -21.92 -7.61
CA GLU A 141 -34.67 -23.30 -7.59
C GLU A 141 -36.20 -23.31 -7.63
N VAL A 142 -36.86 -22.25 -7.16
CA VAL A 142 -38.31 -22.14 -7.20
C VAL A 142 -38.74 -21.82 -8.64
N LYS A 143 -39.39 -22.78 -9.29
CA LYS A 143 -40.00 -22.60 -10.60
C LYS A 143 -41.25 -21.75 -10.45
N LEU A 144 -41.26 -20.56 -11.05
CA LEU A 144 -42.42 -19.68 -11.08
C LEU A 144 -43.28 -19.99 -12.30
N GLU A 145 -44.57 -20.17 -12.09
CA GLU A 145 -45.55 -20.28 -13.15
C GLU A 145 -46.17 -18.91 -13.41
N PHE A 146 -45.97 -18.40 -14.62
CA PHE A 146 -46.59 -17.15 -15.07
C PHE A 146 -47.89 -17.54 -15.76
N GLY A 147 -49.03 -17.28 -15.11
CA GLY A 147 -50.34 -17.74 -15.57
C GLY A 147 -50.61 -17.49 -17.06
N GLY A 148 -51.02 -18.55 -17.74
CA GLY A 148 -51.57 -18.51 -19.11
C GLY A 148 -52.97 -17.89 -19.11
N SER A 149 -53.37 -17.33 -20.24
CA SER A 149 -54.55 -16.47 -20.39
C SER A 149 -55.92 -17.12 -20.11
N ASP A 150 -55.98 -18.41 -19.74
CA ASP A 150 -57.23 -19.19 -19.79
C ASP A 150 -57.76 -19.69 -18.43
N GLY A 151 -57.39 -19.06 -17.31
CA GLY A 151 -57.91 -19.45 -16.00
C GLY A 151 -58.26 -18.27 -15.12
N GLY A 152 -59.56 -18.10 -14.82
CA GLY A 152 -60.11 -17.16 -13.82
C GLY A 152 -59.74 -17.48 -12.36
N GLY A 153 -58.49 -17.88 -12.12
CA GLY A 153 -57.93 -18.06 -10.78
C GLY A 153 -57.24 -16.79 -10.32
N THR A 154 -57.66 -16.30 -9.15
CA THR A 154 -57.09 -15.19 -8.37
C THR A 154 -55.67 -15.49 -7.85
N SER A 155 -54.76 -15.96 -8.70
CA SER A 155 -53.35 -16.12 -8.34
C SER A 155 -52.67 -14.75 -8.37
N ALA A 156 -52.10 -14.34 -7.23
CA ALA A 156 -51.30 -13.12 -7.16
C ALA A 156 -50.15 -13.18 -8.17
N GLU A 157 -49.95 -12.07 -8.89
CA GLU A 157 -48.88 -11.97 -9.89
C GLU A 157 -47.49 -12.11 -9.24
N PRO A 158 -46.57 -12.92 -9.81
CA PRO A 158 -45.19 -12.98 -9.33
C PRO A 158 -44.52 -11.60 -9.36
N LEU A 159 -43.88 -11.20 -8.26
CA LEU A 159 -43.24 -9.89 -8.14
C LEU A 159 -42.21 -9.60 -9.24
N VAL A 160 -41.47 -10.62 -9.68
CA VAL A 160 -40.52 -10.51 -10.80
C VAL A 160 -41.22 -10.17 -12.12
N LEU A 161 -42.43 -10.69 -12.38
CA LEU A 161 -43.20 -10.37 -13.58
C LEU A 161 -43.64 -8.90 -13.57
N ARG A 162 -44.10 -8.42 -12.42
CA ARG A 162 -44.51 -7.02 -12.23
C ARG A 162 -43.33 -6.07 -12.44
N ASN A 163 -42.22 -6.29 -11.73
CA ASN A 163 -41.05 -5.42 -11.82
C ASN A 163 -40.47 -5.38 -13.25
N VAL A 164 -40.40 -6.53 -13.94
CA VAL A 164 -39.94 -6.57 -15.33
C VAL A 164 -40.93 -5.86 -16.26
N ARG A 165 -42.25 -6.04 -16.07
CA ARG A 165 -43.27 -5.32 -16.84
C ARG A 165 -43.14 -3.81 -16.67
N ASP A 166 -42.99 -3.35 -15.44
CA ASP A 166 -42.88 -1.92 -15.12
C ASP A 166 -41.65 -1.30 -15.81
N LEU A 167 -40.50 -1.97 -15.76
CA LEU A 167 -39.28 -1.56 -16.48
C LEU A 167 -39.44 -1.53 -17.99
N CYS A 168 -40.12 -2.53 -18.57
CA CYS A 168 -40.42 -2.56 -19.99
C CYS A 168 -41.38 -1.42 -20.37
N MET A 169 -42.40 -1.16 -19.55
CA MET A 169 -43.40 -0.12 -19.78
C MET A 169 -42.76 1.27 -19.71
N GLU A 170 -41.93 1.54 -18.70
CA GLU A 170 -41.19 2.79 -18.57
C GLU A 170 -40.36 3.06 -19.84
N ARG A 171 -39.69 2.01 -20.36
CA ARG A 171 -38.90 2.12 -21.58
C ARG A 171 -39.76 2.38 -22.82
N VAL A 172 -40.92 1.75 -22.92
CA VAL A 172 -41.89 2.00 -24.01
C VAL A 172 -42.42 3.43 -23.95
N LEU A 173 -42.82 3.91 -22.77
CA LEU A 173 -43.30 5.29 -22.57
C LEU A 173 -42.22 6.31 -22.94
N PHE A 174 -40.96 6.03 -22.61
CA PHE A 174 -39.84 6.87 -23.05
C PHE A 174 -39.75 6.94 -24.58
N PHE A 175 -39.79 5.81 -25.29
CA PHE A 175 -39.75 5.81 -26.75
C PHE A 175 -40.98 6.47 -27.40
N GLN A 176 -42.16 6.31 -26.79
CA GLN A 176 -43.37 7.00 -27.23
C GLN A 176 -43.23 8.52 -27.09
N SER A 177 -42.69 9.01 -25.98
CA SER A 177 -42.47 10.45 -25.81
C SER A 177 -41.49 11.03 -26.85
N LEU A 178 -40.46 10.26 -27.25
CA LEU A 178 -39.55 10.64 -28.34
C LEU A 178 -40.23 10.65 -29.72
N GLN A 179 -41.12 9.69 -30.00
CA GLN A 179 -41.87 9.67 -31.25
C GLN A 179 -42.86 10.84 -31.31
N ASP A 180 -43.58 11.09 -30.22
CA ASP A 180 -44.52 12.19 -30.13
C ASP A 180 -43.84 13.55 -30.29
N SER A 181 -42.62 13.73 -29.76
CA SER A 181 -41.86 14.97 -29.97
C SER A 181 -41.39 15.16 -31.41
N MET A 182 -41.13 14.08 -32.14
CA MET A 182 -40.78 14.15 -33.57
C MET A 182 -42.00 14.45 -34.45
N LEU A 183 -43.20 14.03 -34.02
CA LEU A 183 -44.45 14.25 -34.75
C LEU A 183 -45.11 15.59 -34.41
N LYS A 184 -44.90 16.12 -33.21
CA LYS A 184 -45.47 17.39 -32.73
C LYS A 184 -44.36 18.44 -32.61
N SER A 185 -44.33 19.41 -33.52
CA SER A 185 -43.32 20.50 -33.58
C SER A 185 -43.34 21.47 -32.39
N THR A 186 -44.12 21.20 -31.34
CA THR A 186 -44.42 22.10 -30.23
C THR A 186 -43.92 21.62 -28.86
N THR A 187 -43.43 20.38 -28.74
CA THR A 187 -42.83 19.88 -27.49
C THR A 187 -41.31 20.08 -27.49
N PRO A 188 -40.70 20.54 -26.37
CA PRO A 188 -39.26 20.71 -26.29
C PRO A 188 -38.58 19.34 -26.44
N GLU A 189 -37.69 19.23 -27.43
CA GLU A 189 -36.88 18.03 -27.64
C GLU A 189 -36.02 17.75 -26.40
N PHE A 190 -35.98 16.50 -25.96
CA PHE A 190 -35.09 16.10 -24.86
C PHE A 190 -33.64 16.43 -25.19
N THR A 191 -32.96 17.15 -24.28
CA THR A 191 -31.53 17.40 -24.45
C THR A 191 -30.76 16.08 -24.38
N PRO A 192 -29.56 16.00 -25.02
CA PRO A 192 -28.71 14.82 -24.94
C PRO A 192 -28.43 14.36 -23.49
N GLU A 193 -28.27 15.32 -22.57
CA GLU A 193 -28.00 15.08 -21.15
C GLU A 193 -29.20 14.45 -20.45
N GLN A 194 -30.41 14.93 -20.73
CA GLN A 194 -31.64 14.36 -20.17
C GLN A 194 -31.87 12.94 -20.68
N ARG A 195 -31.59 12.67 -21.96
CA ARG A 195 -31.64 11.32 -22.53
C ARG A 195 -30.64 10.39 -21.85
N LYS A 196 -29.42 10.87 -21.62
CA LYS A 196 -28.38 10.12 -20.91
C LYS A 196 -28.79 9.84 -19.46
N ALA A 197 -29.36 10.83 -18.76
CA ALA A 197 -29.81 10.68 -17.38
C ALA A 197 -30.97 9.67 -17.26
N SER A 198 -31.98 9.75 -18.14
CA SER A 198 -33.07 8.77 -18.20
C SER A 198 -32.56 7.35 -18.49
N TYR A 199 -31.59 7.21 -19.41
CA TYR A 199 -30.98 5.92 -19.69
C TYR A 199 -30.20 5.35 -18.49
N GLN A 200 -29.44 6.19 -17.78
CA GLN A 200 -28.72 5.80 -16.56
C GLN A 200 -29.69 5.36 -15.45
N HIS A 201 -30.77 6.12 -15.23
CA HIS A 201 -31.81 5.74 -14.28
C HIS A 201 -32.40 4.37 -14.58
N TRP A 202 -32.75 4.14 -15.86
CA TRP A 202 -33.29 2.86 -16.30
C TRP A 202 -32.28 1.72 -16.13
N ILE A 203 -30.99 1.94 -16.41
CA ILE A 203 -29.94 0.94 -16.14
C ILE A 203 -29.88 0.60 -14.65
N SER A 204 -29.85 1.59 -13.76
CA SER A 204 -29.80 1.34 -12.32
C SER A 204 -31.02 0.54 -11.84
N ALA A 205 -32.21 0.83 -12.36
CA ALA A 205 -33.41 0.07 -12.04
C ALA A 205 -33.36 -1.38 -12.57
N VAL A 206 -32.74 -1.60 -13.73
CA VAL A 206 -32.46 -2.96 -14.26
C VAL A 206 -31.47 -3.70 -13.35
N GLU A 207 -30.40 -3.03 -12.90
CA GLU A 207 -29.43 -3.60 -11.96
C GLU A 207 -30.09 -4.02 -10.64
N ASP A 208 -30.98 -3.19 -10.08
CA ASP A 208 -31.73 -3.49 -8.86
C ASP A 208 -32.61 -4.75 -9.02
N VAL A 209 -33.26 -4.91 -10.18
CA VAL A 209 -34.06 -6.10 -10.50
C VAL A 209 -33.18 -7.34 -10.61
N LEU A 210 -32.02 -7.24 -11.26
CA LEU A 210 -31.06 -8.35 -11.40
C LEU A 210 -30.41 -8.74 -10.07
N GLN A 211 -30.24 -7.79 -9.14
CA GLN A 211 -29.76 -8.06 -7.79
C GLN A 211 -30.84 -8.71 -6.90
N SER A 212 -32.11 -8.39 -7.15
CA SER A 212 -33.23 -8.85 -6.32
C SER A 212 -33.78 -10.22 -6.72
N HIS A 213 -33.65 -10.56 -8.01
CA HIS A 213 -34.28 -11.72 -8.63
C HIS A 213 -33.28 -12.58 -9.43
N PRO A 214 -33.40 -13.93 -9.37
CA PRO A 214 -32.59 -14.84 -10.16
C PRO A 214 -32.68 -14.61 -11.68
N PRO A 215 -31.57 -14.76 -12.44
CA PRO A 215 -31.57 -14.56 -13.89
C PRO A 215 -32.57 -15.43 -14.66
N ASN A 216 -32.72 -16.69 -14.26
CA ASN A 216 -33.68 -17.61 -14.89
C ASN A 216 -35.14 -17.14 -14.71
N GLN A 217 -35.48 -16.56 -13.55
CA GLN A 217 -36.81 -16.02 -13.29
C GLN A 217 -37.05 -14.73 -14.08
N VAL A 218 -36.07 -13.85 -14.17
CA VAL A 218 -36.15 -12.63 -15.01
C VAL A 218 -36.33 -13.00 -16.48
N LEU A 219 -35.57 -13.96 -17.00
CA LEU A 219 -35.72 -14.47 -18.37
C LEU A 219 -37.10 -15.08 -18.60
N SER A 220 -37.59 -15.87 -17.65
CA SER A 220 -38.93 -16.48 -17.75
C SER A 220 -40.04 -15.42 -17.72
N ALA A 221 -39.88 -14.36 -16.93
CA ALA A 221 -40.81 -13.22 -16.91
C ALA A 221 -40.80 -12.47 -18.25
N LEU A 222 -39.62 -12.19 -18.81
CA LEU A 222 -39.48 -11.59 -20.15
C LEU A 222 -40.13 -12.48 -21.22
N GLN A 223 -39.90 -13.79 -21.17
CA GLN A 223 -40.52 -14.74 -22.10
C GLN A 223 -42.05 -14.74 -21.96
N ALA A 224 -42.58 -14.71 -20.74
CA ALA A 224 -44.03 -14.65 -20.51
C ALA A 224 -44.63 -13.34 -21.04
N LEU A 225 -43.98 -12.20 -20.82
CA LEU A 225 -44.42 -10.91 -21.37
C LEU A 225 -44.35 -10.90 -22.89
N ALA A 226 -43.26 -11.40 -23.48
CA ALA A 226 -43.11 -11.50 -24.93
C ALA A 226 -44.20 -12.42 -25.53
N SER A 227 -44.49 -13.56 -24.91
CA SER A 227 -45.55 -14.48 -25.36
C SER A 227 -46.92 -13.83 -25.28
N LYS A 228 -47.22 -13.09 -24.20
CA LYS A 228 -48.47 -12.32 -24.08
C LYS A 228 -48.60 -11.24 -25.16
N GLN A 229 -47.52 -10.52 -25.45
CA GLN A 229 -47.51 -9.52 -26.53
C GLN A 229 -47.62 -10.17 -27.91
N GLN A 230 -47.02 -11.33 -28.11
CA GLN A 230 -47.16 -12.11 -29.34
C GLN A 230 -48.62 -12.52 -29.56
N VAL A 231 -49.29 -13.09 -28.55
CA VAL A 231 -50.72 -13.45 -28.66
C VAL A 231 -51.58 -12.22 -28.93
N ALA A 232 -51.36 -11.11 -28.22
CA ALA A 232 -52.10 -9.87 -28.47
C ALA A 232 -51.85 -9.29 -29.88
N LEU A 233 -50.65 -9.49 -30.44
CA LEU A 233 -50.35 -9.12 -31.82
C LEU A 233 -51.03 -10.08 -32.81
N GLU A 234 -50.97 -11.38 -32.56
CA GLU A 234 -51.64 -12.41 -33.37
C GLU A 234 -53.15 -12.17 -33.42
N GLU A 235 -53.80 -11.90 -32.29
CA GLU A 235 -55.21 -11.53 -32.20
C GLU A 235 -55.53 -10.27 -33.01
N LYS A 236 -54.70 -9.22 -32.87
CA LYS A 236 -54.86 -7.99 -33.68
C LYS A 236 -54.70 -8.29 -35.16
N THR A 237 -53.72 -9.09 -35.55
CA THR A 237 -53.50 -9.45 -36.96
C THR A 237 -54.59 -10.36 -37.51
N ALA A 238 -55.16 -11.24 -36.69
CA ALA A 238 -56.27 -12.10 -37.08
C ALA A 238 -57.59 -11.32 -37.19
N ALA A 239 -57.75 -10.25 -36.39
CA ALA A 239 -58.86 -9.31 -36.51
C ALA A 239 -58.74 -8.37 -37.72
N LEU A 240 -57.52 -8.23 -38.29
CA LEU A 240 -57.33 -7.49 -39.54
C LEU A 240 -57.79 -8.36 -40.71
N ASP A 241 -58.93 -8.01 -41.28
CA ASP A 241 -59.38 -8.58 -42.53
C ASP A 241 -58.81 -7.73 -43.67
N VAL A 242 -57.56 -8.04 -44.03
CA VAL A 242 -56.85 -7.31 -45.09
C VAL A 242 -57.63 -7.36 -46.40
N GLU A 243 -58.32 -8.45 -46.71
CA GLU A 243 -59.10 -8.58 -47.94
C GLU A 243 -60.32 -7.65 -47.92
N ARG A 244 -61.03 -7.57 -46.80
CA ARG A 244 -62.15 -6.63 -46.61
C ARG A 244 -61.68 -5.18 -46.54
N ASP A 245 -60.60 -4.88 -45.83
CA ASP A 245 -60.07 -3.53 -45.70
C ASP A 245 -59.55 -3.01 -47.04
N VAL A 246 -58.87 -3.86 -47.80
CA VAL A 246 -58.40 -3.59 -49.17
C VAL A 246 -59.60 -3.45 -50.11
N SER A 247 -60.63 -4.30 -50.00
CA SER A 247 -61.88 -4.18 -50.77
C SER A 247 -62.68 -2.91 -50.43
N ALA A 248 -62.72 -2.51 -49.17
CA ALA A 248 -63.37 -1.26 -48.73
C ALA A 248 -62.64 -0.01 -49.26
N LEU A 249 -61.34 -0.13 -49.52
CA LEU A 249 -60.53 0.87 -50.22
C LEU A 249 -60.65 0.77 -51.74
N GLY A 250 -61.40 -0.21 -52.27
CA GLY A 250 -61.59 -0.42 -53.70
C GLY A 250 -60.47 -1.20 -54.36
N PHE A 251 -59.73 -2.04 -53.63
CA PHE A 251 -58.65 -2.88 -54.16
C PHE A 251 -58.94 -4.37 -53.93
N ARG A 252 -58.34 -5.27 -54.71
CA ARG A 252 -58.38 -6.74 -54.55
C ARG A 252 -56.96 -7.25 -54.56
N TYR A 253 -56.66 -8.17 -53.66
CA TYR A 253 -55.32 -8.73 -53.54
C TYR A 253 -55.26 -10.05 -54.32
N GLU A 254 -54.59 -10.07 -55.47
CA GLU A 254 -54.38 -11.28 -56.29
C GLU A 254 -52.90 -11.48 -56.60
N SER A 255 -52.38 -12.70 -56.38
CA SER A 255 -51.04 -13.11 -56.81
C SER A 255 -49.90 -12.14 -56.45
N HIS A 256 -49.89 -11.63 -55.20
CA HIS A 256 -48.92 -10.66 -54.67
C HIS A 256 -49.00 -9.24 -55.24
N HIS A 257 -50.08 -8.91 -55.95
CA HIS A 257 -50.33 -7.58 -56.48
C HIS A 257 -51.67 -7.03 -55.97
N LEU A 258 -51.69 -5.73 -55.65
CA LEU A 258 -52.91 -5.00 -55.36
C LEU A 258 -53.50 -4.55 -56.69
N LEU A 259 -54.66 -5.08 -57.04
CA LEU A 259 -55.46 -4.67 -58.19
C LEU A 259 -56.47 -3.63 -57.73
N ASP A 260 -56.56 -2.52 -58.44
CA ASP A 260 -57.58 -1.50 -58.19
C ASP A 260 -58.91 -1.97 -58.82
N VAL A 261 -59.90 -2.24 -57.97
CA VAL A 261 -61.24 -2.74 -58.29
C VAL A 261 -62.26 -1.61 -58.25
N SER A 262 -61.89 -0.44 -57.73
CA SER A 262 -62.75 0.73 -57.66
C SER A 262 -63.22 1.19 -59.04
N MET A 263 -62.55 0.69 -60.09
CA MET A 263 -62.87 0.89 -61.50
C MET A 263 -63.07 -0.43 -62.28
N GLU A 264 -63.36 -1.57 -61.63
CA GLU A 264 -63.62 -2.83 -62.38
C GLU A 264 -64.90 -2.79 -63.23
N GLU A 265 -65.76 -1.76 -63.09
CA GLU A 265 -66.94 -1.61 -63.95
C GLU A 265 -66.78 -0.67 -65.15
N GLU A 266 -65.73 0.17 -65.24
CA GLU A 266 -65.50 0.97 -66.46
C GLU A 266 -64.01 1.01 -66.85
N GLU A 267 -63.72 0.16 -67.84
CA GLU A 267 -62.64 0.24 -68.81
C GLU A 267 -61.21 0.00 -68.28
N ASN A 268 -60.59 -1.07 -68.81
CA ASN A 268 -59.13 -1.15 -68.95
C ASN A 268 -58.64 0.21 -69.45
N LEU A 269 -57.98 0.99 -68.57
CA LEU A 269 -57.47 2.30 -68.92
C LEU A 269 -56.72 2.16 -70.25
N PRO A 270 -57.17 2.85 -71.31
CA PRO A 270 -56.64 2.61 -72.63
C PRO A 270 -55.13 2.86 -72.58
N PRO A 271 -54.29 2.02 -73.25
CA PRO A 271 -52.88 2.31 -73.41
C PRO A 271 -52.64 3.80 -73.73
N VAL A 272 -51.54 4.39 -73.26
CA VAL A 272 -51.22 5.81 -73.52
C VAL A 272 -51.38 6.17 -75.01
N ARG A 273 -51.09 5.21 -75.89
CA ARG A 273 -51.32 5.31 -77.32
C ARG A 273 -52.79 5.52 -77.71
N SER A 274 -53.73 4.77 -77.16
CA SER A 274 -55.17 4.91 -77.44
C SER A 274 -55.77 6.16 -76.78
N LEU A 275 -55.27 6.59 -75.61
CA LEU A 275 -55.66 7.89 -75.04
C LEU A 275 -55.20 9.05 -75.94
N LEU A 276 -53.97 8.99 -76.44
CA LEU A 276 -53.47 9.97 -77.41
C LEU A 276 -54.30 9.94 -78.69
N GLN A 277 -54.66 8.76 -79.18
CA GLN A 277 -55.48 8.60 -80.39
C GLN A 277 -56.90 9.14 -80.18
N SER A 278 -57.54 8.84 -79.06
CA SER A 278 -58.84 9.41 -78.68
C SER A 278 -58.77 10.92 -78.56
N ALA A 279 -57.71 11.47 -77.95
CA ALA A 279 -57.51 12.91 -77.88
C ALA A 279 -57.37 13.55 -79.27
N TRP A 280 -56.70 12.86 -80.21
CA TRP A 280 -56.62 13.30 -81.61
C TRP A 280 -57.97 13.23 -82.33
N GLU A 281 -58.75 12.17 -82.10
CA GLU A 281 -60.10 12.00 -82.63
C GLU A 281 -61.05 13.08 -82.07
N GLU A 282 -60.95 13.42 -80.79
CA GLU A 282 -61.68 14.54 -80.18
C GLU A 282 -61.32 15.88 -80.81
N VAL A 283 -60.02 16.13 -81.06
CA VAL A 283 -59.56 17.33 -81.76
C VAL A 283 -60.13 17.38 -83.18
N GLU A 284 -60.10 16.27 -83.91
CA GLU A 284 -60.68 16.16 -85.25
C GLU A 284 -62.19 16.42 -85.24
N GLN A 285 -62.93 15.80 -84.31
CA GLN A 285 -64.36 16.06 -84.12
C GLN A 285 -64.63 17.53 -83.76
N CYS A 286 -63.81 18.15 -82.92
CA CYS A 286 -63.94 19.57 -82.60
C CYS A 286 -63.73 20.44 -83.86
N TYR A 287 -62.77 20.10 -84.71
CA TYR A 287 -62.58 20.77 -86.01
C TYR A 287 -63.80 20.61 -86.93
N MET A 288 -64.39 19.41 -86.99
CA MET A 288 -65.60 19.16 -87.77
C MET A 288 -66.80 19.96 -87.24
N ARG A 289 -67.04 19.93 -85.92
CA ARG A 289 -68.09 20.74 -85.27
C ARG A 289 -67.87 22.23 -85.51
N LEU A 290 -66.63 22.71 -85.47
CA LEU A 290 -66.28 24.10 -85.76
C LEU A 290 -66.58 24.45 -87.23
N ALA A 291 -66.26 23.57 -88.18
CA ALA A 291 -66.56 23.76 -89.59
C ALA A 291 -68.07 23.82 -89.85
N GLU A 292 -68.84 22.92 -89.25
CA GLU A 292 -70.30 22.94 -89.30
C GLU A 292 -70.90 24.19 -88.66
N ALA A 293 -70.41 24.58 -87.48
CA ALA A 293 -70.85 25.78 -86.78
C ALA A 293 -70.59 27.04 -87.63
N ARG A 294 -69.41 27.13 -88.26
CA ARG A 294 -69.08 28.18 -89.23
C ARG A 294 -70.03 28.15 -90.43
N GLY A 295 -70.37 26.97 -90.95
CA GLY A 295 -71.35 26.82 -92.02
C GLY A 295 -72.76 27.28 -91.64
N ARG A 296 -73.24 26.91 -90.45
CA ARG A 296 -74.53 27.37 -89.90
C ARG A 296 -74.53 28.89 -89.68
N ALA A 297 -73.44 29.43 -89.13
CA ALA A 297 -73.28 30.87 -88.91
C ALA A 297 -73.32 31.65 -90.23
N ARG A 298 -72.63 31.17 -91.28
CA ARG A 298 -72.68 31.79 -92.63
C ARG A 298 -74.09 31.79 -93.20
N ARG A 299 -74.83 30.66 -93.11
CA ARG A 299 -76.23 30.57 -93.56
C ARG A 299 -77.15 31.55 -92.83
N ARG A 300 -77.13 31.54 -91.49
CA ARG A 300 -77.94 32.48 -90.70
C ARG A 300 -77.54 33.93 -90.92
N HIS A 301 -76.27 34.22 -91.17
CA HIS A 301 -75.83 35.57 -91.52
C HIS A 301 -76.41 36.01 -92.88
N ALA A 302 -76.44 35.12 -93.88
CA ALA A 302 -77.06 35.38 -95.17
C ALA A 302 -78.58 35.57 -95.05
N GLU A 303 -79.28 34.74 -94.27
CA GLU A 303 -80.71 34.86 -93.98
C GLU A 303 -81.04 36.18 -93.27
N LEU A 304 -80.27 36.54 -92.23
CA LEU A 304 -80.42 37.82 -91.54
C LEU A 304 -80.12 39.00 -92.46
N SER A 305 -79.12 38.89 -93.35
CA SER A 305 -78.82 39.92 -94.35
C SER A 305 -79.99 40.11 -95.32
N ALA A 306 -80.56 39.01 -95.82
CA ALA A 306 -81.72 39.05 -96.71
C ALA A 306 -82.96 39.64 -96.01
N LEU A 307 -83.25 39.21 -94.78
CA LEU A 307 -84.35 39.76 -93.98
C LEU A 307 -84.15 41.24 -93.66
N THR A 308 -82.92 41.67 -93.36
CA THR A 308 -82.61 43.08 -93.13
C THR A 308 -82.87 43.91 -94.39
N LYS A 309 -82.50 43.41 -95.57
CA LYS A 309 -82.76 44.07 -96.86
C LYS A 309 -84.25 44.13 -97.19
N ASP A 310 -85.02 43.06 -96.93
CA ASP A 310 -86.47 43.04 -97.13
C ASP A 310 -87.18 44.04 -96.20
N VAL A 311 -86.78 44.10 -94.93
CA VAL A 311 -87.30 45.11 -93.98
C VAL A 311 -86.89 46.54 -94.37
N GLN A 312 -85.67 46.75 -94.86
CA GLN A 312 -85.24 48.03 -95.41
C GLN A 312 -86.11 48.46 -96.61
N LEU A 313 -86.43 47.55 -97.53
CA LEU A 313 -87.30 47.82 -98.67
C LEU A 313 -88.74 48.13 -98.24
N ARG A 314 -89.26 47.45 -97.21
CA ARG A 314 -90.62 47.67 -96.68
C ARG A 314 -90.77 48.97 -95.88
N ILE A 315 -89.74 49.39 -95.15
CA ILE A 315 -89.75 50.62 -94.34
C ILE A 315 -89.48 51.86 -95.21
N LEU A 316 -88.69 51.74 -96.28
CA LEU A 316 -88.23 52.88 -97.09
C LEU A 316 -89.02 53.09 -98.40
N GLY A 317 -89.79 52.11 -98.87
CA GLY A 317 -90.40 52.19 -100.21
C GLY A 317 -89.34 52.27 -101.33
N GLN A 318 -89.77 52.31 -102.59
CA GLN A 318 -88.85 52.30 -103.74
C GLN A 318 -88.14 53.65 -104.00
N ASP A 319 -88.49 54.72 -103.28
CA ASP A 319 -87.89 56.05 -103.45
C ASP A 319 -86.88 56.38 -102.33
N ASP A 320 -85.59 56.37 -102.70
CA ASP A 320 -84.41 56.53 -101.85
C ASP A 320 -84.26 57.91 -101.14
N LEU A 321 -85.27 58.78 -101.20
CA LEU A 321 -85.13 60.21 -100.85
C LEU A 321 -85.94 60.70 -99.63
N VAL A 322 -86.85 59.90 -99.05
CA VAL A 322 -87.84 60.46 -98.10
C VAL A 322 -87.46 60.38 -96.62
N ASN A 323 -86.53 59.52 -96.16
CA ASN A 323 -86.05 59.60 -94.77
C ASN A 323 -84.69 58.90 -94.46
N PRO A 324 -83.54 59.53 -94.77
CA PRO A 324 -82.21 58.96 -94.51
C PRO A 324 -81.92 58.74 -93.02
N ALA A 325 -82.55 59.53 -92.14
CA ALA A 325 -82.43 59.40 -90.69
C ALA A 325 -83.10 58.13 -90.14
N ALA A 326 -84.26 57.73 -90.67
CA ALA A 326 -84.93 56.50 -90.25
C ALA A 326 -84.13 55.25 -90.66
N ARG A 327 -83.50 55.26 -91.83
CA ARG A 327 -82.60 54.20 -92.30
C ARG A 327 -81.37 54.06 -91.41
N SER A 328 -80.73 55.18 -91.07
CA SER A 328 -79.53 55.17 -90.22
C SER A 328 -79.84 54.73 -88.80
N VAL A 329 -80.99 55.13 -88.22
CA VAL A 329 -81.46 54.68 -86.91
C VAL A 329 -81.74 53.18 -86.91
N PHE A 330 -82.48 52.64 -87.89
CA PHE A 330 -82.74 51.20 -88.00
C PHE A 330 -81.44 50.38 -88.16
N GLU A 331 -80.51 50.85 -89.00
CA GLU A 331 -79.20 50.20 -89.15
C GLU A 331 -78.36 50.25 -87.88
N LEU A 332 -78.42 51.36 -87.13
CA LEU A 332 -77.75 51.52 -85.84
C LEU A 332 -78.36 50.61 -84.77
N GLU A 333 -79.68 50.54 -84.66
CA GLU A 333 -80.38 49.65 -83.73
C GLU A 333 -80.11 48.17 -84.05
N MET A 334 -80.18 47.78 -85.33
CA MET A 334 -79.83 46.42 -85.76
C MET A 334 -78.36 46.10 -85.48
N ARG A 335 -77.45 47.06 -85.68
CA ARG A 335 -76.04 46.91 -85.33
C ARG A 335 -75.86 46.77 -83.81
N ALA A 336 -76.57 47.56 -83.01
CA ALA A 336 -76.53 47.52 -81.55
C ALA A 336 -77.07 46.19 -81.01
N VAL A 337 -78.20 45.69 -81.53
CA VAL A 337 -78.77 44.39 -81.14
C VAL A 337 -77.82 43.25 -81.52
N ARG A 338 -77.22 43.27 -82.72
CA ARG A 338 -76.21 42.28 -83.14
C ARG A 338 -74.99 42.29 -82.22
N GLN A 339 -74.46 43.46 -81.90
CA GLN A 339 -73.32 43.61 -80.99
C GLN A 339 -73.66 43.14 -79.57
N THR A 340 -74.88 43.42 -79.10
CA THR A 340 -75.38 42.98 -77.80
C THR A 340 -75.50 41.45 -77.74
N ALA A 341 -76.12 40.83 -78.75
CA ALA A 341 -76.23 39.37 -78.83
C ALA A 341 -74.87 38.66 -78.91
N VAL A 342 -73.91 39.23 -79.67
CA VAL A 342 -72.53 38.70 -79.72
C VAL A 342 -71.86 38.83 -78.36
N ARG A 343 -71.94 40.00 -77.71
CA ARG A 343 -71.38 40.22 -76.37
C ARG A 343 -71.95 39.23 -75.36
N ASP A 344 -73.26 39.02 -75.36
CA ASP A 344 -73.92 38.14 -74.39
C ASP A 344 -73.57 36.67 -74.68
N SER A 345 -73.49 36.24 -75.94
CA SER A 345 -72.98 34.92 -76.32
C SER A 345 -71.52 34.70 -75.93
N VAL A 346 -70.66 35.71 -76.08
CA VAL A 346 -69.25 35.63 -75.68
C VAL A 346 -69.13 35.57 -74.17
N ARG A 347 -69.92 36.36 -73.42
CA ARG A 347 -69.97 36.30 -71.96
C ARG A 347 -70.40 34.93 -71.47
N GLU A 348 -71.45 34.36 -72.05
CA GLU A 348 -71.92 33.02 -71.69
C GLU A 348 -70.84 31.96 -71.95
N GLN A 349 -70.20 31.98 -73.11
CA GLN A 349 -69.08 31.09 -73.43
C GLN A 349 -67.88 31.27 -72.49
N CYS A 350 -67.55 32.52 -72.12
CA CYS A 350 -66.51 32.79 -71.14
C CYS A 350 -66.87 32.22 -69.76
N SER A 351 -68.13 32.35 -69.32
CA SER A 351 -68.59 31.79 -68.05
C SER A 351 -68.51 30.26 -68.05
N GLN A 352 -68.93 29.60 -69.14
CA GLN A 352 -68.84 28.14 -69.29
C GLN A 352 -67.39 27.66 -69.27
N LEU A 353 -66.50 28.29 -70.06
CA LEU A 353 -65.08 27.95 -70.07
C LEU A 353 -64.41 28.20 -68.70
N GLN A 354 -64.81 29.23 -67.97
CA GLN A 354 -64.30 29.47 -66.62
C GLN A 354 -64.74 28.39 -65.64
N GLN A 355 -65.98 27.94 -65.73
CA GLN A 355 -66.50 26.86 -64.91
C GLN A 355 -65.77 25.54 -65.21
N GLU A 356 -65.66 25.15 -66.47
CA GLU A 356 -64.90 23.96 -66.88
C GLU A 356 -63.43 24.02 -66.44
N ASN A 357 -62.80 25.20 -66.50
CA ASN A 357 -61.41 25.36 -66.05
C ASN A 357 -61.29 25.23 -64.52
N ARG A 358 -62.27 25.72 -63.76
CA ARG A 358 -62.31 25.54 -62.29
C ARG A 358 -62.45 24.08 -61.93
N GLU A 359 -63.38 23.36 -62.55
CA GLU A 359 -63.60 21.93 -62.33
C GLU A 359 -62.34 21.12 -62.67
N LYS A 360 -61.70 21.39 -63.82
CA LYS A 360 -60.42 20.75 -64.19
C LYS A 360 -59.30 21.06 -63.19
N ARG A 361 -59.21 22.30 -62.70
CA ARG A 361 -58.22 22.69 -61.67
C ARG A 361 -58.50 22.01 -60.32
N GLU A 362 -59.75 21.78 -59.97
CA GLU A 362 -60.14 21.06 -58.76
C GLU A 362 -59.79 19.57 -58.87
N ALA A 363 -60.10 18.95 -60.00
CA ALA A 363 -59.71 17.57 -60.29
C ALA A 363 -58.18 17.39 -60.24
N LEU A 364 -57.41 18.29 -60.85
CA LEU A 364 -55.94 18.25 -60.79
C LEU A 364 -55.40 18.43 -59.37
N ARG A 365 -56.00 19.31 -58.56
CA ARG A 365 -55.62 19.47 -57.15
C ARG A 365 -55.90 18.20 -56.36
N SER A 366 -57.08 17.59 -56.53
CA SER A 366 -57.45 16.33 -55.89
C SER A 366 -56.46 15.20 -56.25
N LEU A 367 -56.16 15.04 -57.54
CA LEU A 367 -55.19 14.05 -58.01
C LEU A 367 -53.79 14.29 -57.43
N HIS A 368 -53.34 15.55 -57.37
CA HIS A 368 -52.06 15.87 -56.77
C HIS A 368 -52.00 15.56 -55.28
N THR A 369 -53.08 15.84 -54.52
CA THR A 369 -53.16 15.48 -53.10
C THR A 369 -53.16 13.98 -52.86
N GLN A 370 -53.85 13.20 -53.71
CA GLN A 370 -53.83 11.74 -53.65
C GLN A 370 -52.43 11.20 -53.94
N TRP A 371 -51.79 11.70 -55.00
CA TRP A 371 -50.42 11.33 -55.33
C TRP A 371 -49.44 11.62 -54.19
N GLN A 372 -49.53 12.79 -53.56
CA GLN A 372 -48.69 13.15 -52.43
C GLN A 372 -48.93 12.20 -51.25
N SER A 373 -50.19 11.90 -50.92
CA SER A 373 -50.53 10.94 -49.85
C SER A 373 -49.93 9.55 -50.10
N ILE A 374 -49.93 9.07 -51.35
CA ILE A 374 -49.30 7.80 -51.71
C ILE A 374 -47.78 7.87 -51.53
N MET A 375 -47.13 8.98 -51.92
CA MET A 375 -45.69 9.16 -51.73
C MET A 375 -45.30 9.22 -50.26
N ASP A 376 -46.06 9.97 -49.45
CA ASP A 376 -45.83 10.09 -48.00
C ASP A 376 -45.99 8.71 -47.32
N PHE A 377 -47.00 7.92 -47.71
CA PHE A 377 -47.18 6.56 -47.21
C PHE A 377 -46.00 5.64 -47.56
N ARG A 378 -45.50 5.69 -48.81
CA ARG A 378 -44.32 4.91 -49.22
C ARG A 378 -43.10 5.26 -48.38
N GLN A 379 -42.83 6.55 -48.19
CA GLN A 379 -41.72 7.00 -47.34
C GLN A 379 -41.86 6.51 -45.89
N LEU A 380 -43.07 6.57 -45.33
CA LEU A 380 -43.33 6.08 -43.98
C LEU A 380 -43.06 4.57 -43.88
N VAL A 381 -43.52 3.79 -44.86
CA VAL A 381 -43.26 2.34 -44.92
C VAL A 381 -41.75 2.06 -45.00
N ASP A 382 -41.01 2.77 -45.84
CA ASP A 382 -39.56 2.62 -45.96
C ASP A 382 -38.84 2.91 -44.62
N ILE A 383 -39.22 4.00 -43.94
CA ILE A 383 -38.67 4.37 -42.62
C ILE A 383 -38.97 3.28 -41.60
N ARG A 384 -40.21 2.77 -41.55
CA ARG A 384 -40.61 1.72 -40.61
C ARG A 384 -39.91 0.40 -40.89
N GLN A 385 -39.76 0.01 -42.16
CA GLN A 385 -39.00 -1.17 -42.54
C GLN A 385 -37.53 -1.06 -42.14
N GLU A 386 -36.91 0.10 -42.31
CA GLU A 386 -35.52 0.29 -41.90
C GLU A 386 -35.36 0.25 -40.36
N GLN A 387 -36.30 0.83 -39.62
CA GLN A 387 -36.36 0.68 -38.16
C GLN A 387 -36.44 -0.80 -37.76
N ILE A 388 -37.30 -1.59 -38.40
CA ILE A 388 -37.41 -3.04 -38.15
C ILE A 388 -36.10 -3.76 -38.47
N ARG A 389 -35.47 -3.50 -39.63
CA ARG A 389 -34.18 -4.10 -39.99
C ARG A 389 -33.09 -3.77 -38.97
N SER A 390 -33.03 -2.51 -38.52
CA SER A 390 -32.06 -2.07 -37.50
C SER A 390 -32.26 -2.79 -36.16
N LEU A 391 -33.52 -3.01 -35.74
CA LEU A 391 -33.85 -3.75 -34.51
C LEU A 391 -33.49 -5.23 -34.63
N ILE A 392 -33.77 -5.87 -35.77
CA ILE A 392 -33.39 -7.27 -36.03
C ILE A 392 -31.86 -7.40 -35.97
N LYS A 393 -31.12 -6.51 -36.63
CA LYS A 393 -29.66 -6.51 -36.62
C LYS A 393 -29.12 -6.29 -35.20
N GLY A 394 -29.65 -5.30 -34.47
CA GLY A 394 -29.29 -5.02 -33.08
C GLY A 394 -29.50 -6.22 -32.16
N ASN A 395 -30.69 -6.84 -32.21
CA ASN A 395 -31.01 -8.03 -31.41
C ASN A 395 -30.09 -9.21 -31.75
N SER A 396 -29.81 -9.45 -33.04
CA SER A 396 -28.90 -10.52 -33.46
C SER A 396 -27.48 -10.32 -32.92
N GLY A 397 -26.98 -9.07 -32.94
CA GLY A 397 -25.66 -8.72 -32.40
C GLY A 397 -25.59 -8.84 -30.87
N MET A 398 -26.64 -8.45 -30.16
CA MET A 398 -26.71 -8.62 -28.70
C MET A 398 -26.71 -10.09 -28.29
N LYS A 399 -27.38 -10.97 -29.06
CA LYS A 399 -27.38 -12.41 -28.82
C LYS A 399 -25.96 -13.02 -28.95
N THR A 400 -25.23 -12.64 -30.00
CA THR A 400 -23.84 -13.12 -30.18
C THR A 400 -22.93 -12.59 -29.08
N GLU A 401 -23.08 -11.33 -28.70
CA GLU A 401 -22.26 -10.71 -27.66
C GLU A 401 -22.53 -11.33 -26.29
N LEU A 402 -23.79 -11.59 -25.94
CA LEU A 402 -24.15 -12.27 -24.71
C LEU A 402 -23.52 -13.68 -24.63
N THR A 403 -23.51 -14.41 -25.76
CA THR A 403 -22.90 -15.74 -25.84
C THR A 403 -21.39 -15.66 -25.61
N ARG A 404 -20.72 -14.68 -26.23
CA ARG A 404 -19.28 -14.41 -26.07
C ARG A 404 -18.92 -14.07 -24.63
N VAL A 405 -19.62 -13.11 -24.03
CA VAL A 405 -19.38 -12.69 -22.64
C VAL A 405 -19.59 -13.85 -21.67
N HIS A 406 -20.59 -14.69 -21.91
CA HIS A 406 -20.85 -15.84 -21.06
C HIS A 406 -19.76 -16.94 -21.18
N SER A 407 -19.16 -17.14 -22.36
CA SER A 407 -17.97 -18.00 -22.49
C SER A 407 -16.75 -17.41 -21.79
N GLU A 408 -16.51 -16.10 -21.94
CA GLU A 408 -15.37 -15.41 -21.32
C GLU A 408 -15.45 -15.45 -19.79
N LEU A 409 -16.65 -15.23 -19.23
CA LEU A 409 -16.86 -15.35 -17.79
C LEU A 409 -16.55 -16.77 -17.28
N ARG A 410 -16.96 -17.79 -18.04
CA ARG A 410 -16.68 -19.20 -17.70
C ARG A 410 -15.19 -19.51 -17.73
N GLU A 411 -14.48 -19.01 -18.74
CA GLU A 411 -13.03 -19.16 -18.84
C GLU A 411 -12.31 -18.42 -17.70
N PHE A 412 -12.71 -17.18 -17.42
CA PHE A 412 -12.16 -16.40 -16.31
C PHE A 412 -12.33 -17.10 -14.95
N VAL A 413 -13.52 -17.66 -14.67
CA VAL A 413 -13.74 -18.41 -13.43
C VAL A 413 -12.83 -19.64 -13.33
N ARG A 414 -12.63 -20.35 -14.45
CA ARG A 414 -11.85 -21.59 -14.49
C ARG A 414 -10.33 -21.34 -14.43
N GLU A 415 -9.83 -20.44 -15.27
CA GLU A 415 -8.40 -20.23 -15.49
C GLU A 415 -7.80 -19.23 -14.49
N GLU A 416 -8.54 -18.21 -14.06
CA GLU A 416 -8.02 -17.16 -13.17
C GLU A 416 -8.44 -17.36 -11.71
N LEU A 417 -9.74 -17.45 -11.43
CA LEU A 417 -10.23 -17.49 -10.04
C LEU A 417 -9.90 -18.82 -9.35
N GLY A 418 -10.15 -19.95 -10.02
CA GLY A 418 -9.90 -21.29 -9.46
C GLY A 418 -8.48 -21.47 -8.91
N PRO A 419 -7.41 -21.24 -9.71
CA PRO A 419 -6.03 -21.39 -9.26
C PRO A 419 -5.63 -20.40 -8.17
N ARG A 420 -6.13 -19.16 -8.21
CA ARG A 420 -5.84 -18.13 -7.20
C ARG A 420 -6.36 -18.50 -5.82
N PHE A 421 -7.55 -19.12 -5.72
CA PHE A 421 -8.03 -19.63 -4.43
C PHE A 421 -7.10 -20.69 -3.85
N GLY A 422 -6.66 -21.66 -4.67
CA GLY A 422 -5.70 -22.68 -4.24
C GLY A 422 -4.37 -22.09 -3.79
N ALA A 423 -3.85 -21.10 -4.52
CA ALA A 423 -2.63 -20.40 -4.15
C ALA A 423 -2.76 -19.63 -2.83
N ALA A 424 -3.88 -18.93 -2.62
CA ALA A 424 -4.15 -18.19 -1.38
C ALA A 424 -4.24 -19.12 -0.17
N ILE A 425 -4.93 -20.26 -0.28
CA ILE A 425 -5.02 -21.27 0.79
C ILE A 425 -3.62 -21.81 1.15
N ARG A 426 -2.80 -22.13 0.14
CA ARG A 426 -1.42 -22.59 0.37
C ARG A 426 -0.57 -21.53 1.06
N ALA A 427 -0.56 -20.31 0.54
CA ALA A 427 0.20 -19.19 1.10
C ALA A 427 -0.21 -18.90 2.56
N ALA A 428 -1.51 -18.93 2.87
CA ALA A 428 -2.00 -18.77 4.24
C ALA A 428 -1.53 -19.90 5.16
N GLY A 429 -1.52 -21.15 4.67
CA GLY A 429 -0.99 -22.31 5.39
C GLY A 429 0.51 -22.21 5.66
N GLU A 430 1.30 -21.84 4.65
CA GLU A 430 2.75 -21.65 4.74
C GLU A 430 3.10 -20.51 5.72
N LEU A 431 2.42 -19.37 5.62
CA LEU A 431 2.64 -18.23 6.52
C LEU A 431 2.38 -18.61 7.98
N ARG A 432 1.28 -19.32 8.26
CA ARG A 432 0.96 -19.79 9.62
C ARG A 432 2.06 -20.70 10.18
N ASN A 433 2.59 -21.59 9.36
CA ASN A 433 3.67 -22.49 9.74
C ASN A 433 4.99 -21.71 9.96
N SER A 434 5.31 -20.75 9.08
CA SER A 434 6.50 -19.90 9.19
C SER A 434 6.49 -19.07 10.47
N VAL A 435 5.39 -18.35 10.75
CA VAL A 435 5.25 -17.54 11.98
C VAL A 435 5.42 -18.40 13.24
N SER A 436 4.88 -19.63 13.22
CA SER A 436 5.02 -20.56 14.34
C SER A 436 6.46 -21.03 14.54
N GLN A 437 7.21 -21.20 13.45
CA GLN A 437 8.62 -21.60 13.48
C GLN A 437 9.53 -20.42 13.88
N GLU A 438 9.30 -19.25 13.31
CA GLU A 438 10.01 -18.01 13.62
C GLU A 438 9.82 -17.61 15.08
N ALA A 439 8.62 -17.76 15.66
CA ALA A 439 8.39 -17.50 17.09
C ALA A 439 9.22 -18.43 18.00
N LYS A 440 9.41 -19.70 17.60
CA LYS A 440 10.26 -20.65 18.34
C LYS A 440 11.74 -20.29 18.24
N LEU A 441 12.22 -19.96 17.05
CA LEU A 441 13.59 -19.50 16.82
C LEU A 441 13.85 -18.16 17.52
N PHE A 442 12.83 -17.30 17.51
CA PHE A 442 12.54 -16.16 18.38
C PHE A 442 13.33 -16.22 19.67
N ASN A 443 12.93 -17.22 20.47
CA ASN A 443 13.38 -17.42 21.82
C ASN A 443 14.84 -17.87 21.97
N SER A 444 15.44 -18.44 20.92
CA SER A 444 16.82 -18.95 20.96
C SER A 444 17.89 -17.92 20.55
N VAL A 445 17.50 -16.82 19.89
CA VAL A 445 18.44 -15.83 19.34
C VAL A 445 18.68 -14.70 20.34
N ARG A 446 19.95 -14.29 20.51
CA ARG A 446 20.30 -13.10 21.30
C ARG A 446 19.92 -11.83 20.56
N LEU A 447 19.24 -10.89 21.21
CA LEU A 447 18.79 -9.64 20.58
C LEU A 447 19.96 -8.78 20.09
N ALA A 448 21.09 -8.79 20.80
CA ALA A 448 22.30 -8.08 20.40
C ALA A 448 22.88 -8.57 19.05
N ALA A 449 22.63 -9.83 18.67
CA ALA A 449 23.05 -10.37 17.37
C ALA A 449 22.13 -9.97 16.20
N LEU A 450 20.93 -9.48 16.52
CA LEU A 450 19.94 -8.96 15.57
C LEU A 450 20.14 -7.46 15.29
N ASP A 451 20.67 -6.69 16.25
CA ASP A 451 21.12 -5.32 16.00
C ASP A 451 22.43 -5.36 15.21
N ARG A 452 22.31 -5.21 13.88
CA ARG A 452 23.44 -5.23 12.97
C ARG A 452 23.64 -3.87 12.30
N ARG A 453 24.88 -3.40 12.29
CA ARG A 453 25.34 -2.18 11.63
C ARG A 453 26.19 -2.54 10.42
N ILE A 454 26.24 -1.65 9.44
CA ILE A 454 27.09 -1.82 8.27
C ILE A 454 28.38 -1.04 8.55
N VAL A 455 29.51 -1.74 8.59
CA VAL A 455 30.86 -1.16 8.73
C VAL A 455 31.69 -1.69 7.56
N ASP A 456 32.25 -0.79 6.74
CA ASP A 456 33.04 -1.12 5.55
C ASP A 456 32.38 -2.12 4.57
N GLY A 457 31.04 -2.08 4.46
CA GLY A 457 30.26 -2.95 3.57
C GLY A 457 29.86 -4.29 4.18
N GLU A 458 30.38 -4.66 5.35
CA GLU A 458 30.00 -5.86 6.08
C GLU A 458 28.97 -5.58 7.18
N ARG A 459 28.04 -6.52 7.36
CA ARG A 459 26.94 -6.38 8.31
C ARG A 459 27.29 -7.08 9.63
N LEU A 460 27.87 -6.31 10.56
CA LEU A 460 28.38 -6.79 11.85
C LEU A 460 27.37 -6.53 12.97
N ALA A 461 27.31 -7.44 13.93
CA ALA A 461 26.47 -7.27 15.11
C ALA A 461 27.08 -6.23 16.07
N VAL A 462 26.25 -5.45 16.75
CA VAL A 462 26.70 -4.34 17.62
C VAL A 462 27.55 -4.84 18.79
N ASP A 463 27.30 -6.05 19.27
CA ASP A 463 28.13 -6.70 20.31
C ASP A 463 29.59 -6.90 19.87
N GLN A 464 29.85 -7.10 18.59
CA GLN A 464 31.20 -7.20 18.02
C GLN A 464 31.91 -5.85 17.90
N LEU A 465 31.16 -4.75 17.92
CA LEU A 465 31.65 -3.38 17.76
C LEU A 465 31.91 -2.69 19.11
N SER A 466 31.59 -3.32 20.24
CA SER A 466 31.72 -2.70 21.57
C SER A 466 33.18 -2.57 22.02
N VAL A 467 33.54 -1.35 22.45
CA VAL A 467 34.86 -0.99 23.02
C VAL A 467 34.98 -1.40 24.49
N TYR A 468 33.88 -1.82 25.14
CA TYR A 468 33.83 -2.26 26.54
C TYR A 468 34.42 -3.68 26.74
N ARG A 469 35.68 -3.87 26.32
CA ARG A 469 36.45 -5.12 26.47
C ARG A 469 37.11 -5.30 27.85
N GLY A 470 36.67 -4.56 28.88
CA GLY A 470 37.24 -4.65 30.23
C GLY A 470 37.18 -6.06 30.84
N ASN A 471 36.20 -6.88 30.41
CA ASN A 471 35.98 -8.24 30.91
C ASN A 471 36.33 -9.35 29.91
N ALA A 472 37.20 -9.08 28.92
CA ALA A 472 37.64 -10.11 28.00
C ALA A 472 38.48 -11.18 28.75
N PRO A 473 38.29 -12.50 28.51
CA PRO A 473 39.06 -13.55 29.17
C PRO A 473 40.58 -13.39 28.98
N ALA A 474 40.98 -12.89 27.80
CA ALA A 474 42.37 -12.59 27.49
C ALA A 474 42.94 -11.46 28.36
N LEU A 475 42.15 -10.44 28.70
CA LEU A 475 42.59 -9.34 29.55
C LEU A 475 42.75 -9.82 31.01
N HIS A 476 41.84 -10.67 31.47
CA HIS A 476 41.90 -11.26 32.82
C HIS A 476 43.17 -12.11 33.01
N ALA A 477 43.56 -12.90 32.01
CA ALA A 477 44.82 -13.66 32.03
C ALA A 477 46.06 -12.75 32.13
N VAL A 478 46.01 -11.57 31.51
CA VAL A 478 47.08 -10.57 31.57
C VAL A 478 47.15 -9.93 32.96
N HIS A 479 46.02 -9.58 33.57
CA HIS A 479 45.98 -9.07 34.96
C HIS A 479 46.56 -10.09 35.95
N GLN A 480 46.17 -11.36 35.85
CA GLN A 480 46.71 -12.44 36.69
C GLN A 480 48.22 -12.62 36.50
N SER A 481 48.70 -12.58 35.25
CA SER A 481 50.12 -12.75 34.93
C SER A 481 50.99 -11.59 35.44
N LEU A 482 50.47 -10.35 35.39
CA LEU A 482 51.17 -9.16 35.86
C LEU A 482 50.99 -8.88 37.36
N ARG A 483 50.17 -9.69 38.06
CA ARG A 483 49.75 -9.47 39.46
C ARG A 483 49.22 -8.05 39.69
N THR A 484 48.45 -7.54 38.74
CA THR A 484 47.81 -6.22 38.85
C THR A 484 46.40 -6.36 39.40
N PRO A 485 46.00 -5.51 40.36
CA PRO A 485 44.63 -5.52 40.86
C PRO A 485 43.62 -5.30 39.73
N LEU A 486 42.46 -5.97 39.82
CA LEU A 486 41.44 -5.94 38.76
C LEU A 486 40.75 -4.58 38.61
N TYR A 487 40.81 -3.72 39.63
CA TYR A 487 40.26 -2.36 39.62
C TYR A 487 41.14 -1.34 38.88
N MET A 488 42.38 -1.71 38.53
CA MET A 488 43.30 -0.82 37.84
C MET A 488 42.96 -0.73 36.35
N SER A 489 42.97 0.48 35.79
CA SER A 489 42.62 0.70 34.39
C SER A 489 43.57 -0.03 33.43
N ALA A 490 43.08 -0.45 32.27
CA ALA A 490 43.90 -1.15 31.27
C ALA A 490 45.16 -0.37 30.85
N GLU A 491 45.14 0.96 30.98
CA GLU A 491 46.27 1.85 30.72
C GLU A 491 47.42 1.67 31.72
N SER A 492 47.12 1.31 32.97
CA SER A 492 48.12 1.06 34.02
C SER A 492 48.87 -0.26 33.86
N LEU A 493 48.30 -1.22 33.12
CA LEU A 493 48.94 -2.52 32.82
C LEU A 493 50.25 -2.33 32.05
N PHE A 494 50.29 -1.35 31.14
CA PHE A 494 51.48 -1.09 30.33
C PHE A 494 52.65 -0.61 31.20
N ALA A 495 52.38 0.31 32.14
CA ALA A 495 53.38 0.80 33.07
C ALA A 495 53.93 -0.33 33.96
N GLN A 496 53.05 -1.22 34.44
CA GLN A 496 53.47 -2.37 35.25
C GLN A 496 54.29 -3.39 34.46
N ALA A 497 53.90 -3.70 33.22
CA ALA A 497 54.66 -4.60 32.35
C ALA A 497 56.06 -4.05 32.04
N VAL A 498 56.19 -2.74 31.82
CA VAL A 498 57.48 -2.06 31.63
C VAL A 498 58.34 -2.16 32.90
N SER A 499 57.76 -1.94 34.08
CA SER A 499 58.44 -2.07 35.37
C SER A 499 59.00 -3.48 35.59
N GLN A 500 58.19 -4.52 35.39
CA GLN A 500 58.63 -5.91 35.53
C GLN A 500 59.73 -6.28 34.52
N LYS A 501 59.64 -5.78 33.28
CA LYS A 501 60.69 -5.99 32.27
C LYS A 501 62.03 -5.37 32.67
N LEU A 502 62.00 -4.21 33.33
CA LEU A 502 63.20 -3.57 33.88
C LEU A 502 63.79 -4.37 35.05
N GLN A 503 62.94 -4.84 35.98
CA GLN A 503 63.37 -5.69 37.09
C GLN A 503 64.01 -7.00 36.59
N LEU A 504 63.44 -7.62 35.55
CA LEU A 504 63.96 -8.85 34.98
C LEU A 504 65.34 -8.64 34.31
N ARG A 505 65.51 -7.53 33.58
CA ARG A 505 66.83 -7.13 33.05
C ARG A 505 67.86 -6.93 34.16
N PHE A 506 67.47 -6.29 35.26
CA PHE A 506 68.34 -6.09 36.41
C PHE A 506 68.76 -7.44 37.04
N LEU A 507 67.81 -8.35 37.27
CA LEU A 507 68.09 -9.68 37.81
C LEU A 507 69.00 -10.51 36.91
N HIS A 508 68.78 -10.49 35.58
CA HIS A 508 69.66 -11.15 34.63
C HIS A 508 71.10 -10.62 34.71
N ARG A 509 71.28 -9.29 34.84
CA ARG A 509 72.61 -8.70 34.99
C ARG A 509 73.30 -9.14 36.28
N LEU A 510 72.52 -9.23 37.37
CA LEU A 510 73.03 -9.64 38.68
C LEU A 510 73.41 -11.13 38.70
N LEU A 511 72.61 -11.98 38.03
CA LEU A 511 72.93 -13.39 37.80
C LEU A 511 74.20 -13.57 36.97
N GLN A 512 74.35 -12.78 35.89
CA GLN A 512 75.55 -12.83 35.05
C GLN A 512 76.80 -12.45 35.85
N LEU A 513 76.76 -11.35 36.62
CA LEU A 513 77.85 -10.95 37.52
C LEU A 513 78.20 -12.03 38.54
N ARG A 514 77.18 -12.70 39.10
CA ARG A 514 77.40 -13.81 40.04
C ARG A 514 78.07 -15.00 39.37
N MET A 515 77.70 -15.29 38.12
CA MET A 515 78.30 -16.38 37.35
C MET A 515 79.73 -16.08 36.93
N ASP A 516 80.00 -14.84 36.54
CA ASP A 516 81.34 -14.34 36.24
C ASP A 516 82.23 -14.43 37.50
N CYS A 517 81.73 -14.00 38.68
CA CYS A 517 82.46 -14.16 39.94
C CYS A 517 82.72 -15.63 40.31
N LEU A 518 81.74 -16.52 40.10
CA LEU A 518 81.89 -17.95 40.41
C LEU A 518 82.90 -18.63 39.49
N THR A 519 82.88 -18.31 38.19
CA THR A 519 83.87 -18.81 37.23
C THR A 519 85.25 -18.26 37.54
N ASP A 520 85.38 -17.01 37.97
CA ASP A 520 86.67 -16.42 38.39
C ASP A 520 87.23 -17.12 39.65
N VAL A 521 86.37 -17.46 40.62
CA VAL A 521 86.76 -18.23 41.81
C VAL A 521 87.15 -19.67 41.44
N GLN A 522 86.42 -20.32 40.53
CA GLN A 522 86.72 -21.67 40.03
C GLN A 522 88.06 -21.72 39.28
N ASN A 523 88.33 -20.71 38.44
CA ASN A 523 89.61 -20.58 37.73
C ASN A 523 90.78 -20.38 38.71
N ARG A 524 90.59 -19.58 39.76
CA ARG A 524 91.60 -19.40 40.83
C ARG A 524 91.80 -20.66 41.67
N THR A 525 90.76 -21.47 41.89
CA THR A 525 90.88 -22.75 42.60
C THR A 525 91.52 -23.85 41.76
N ALA A 526 91.34 -23.83 40.43
CA ALA A 526 92.01 -24.75 39.51
C ALA A 526 93.52 -24.51 39.35
N GLN A 527 94.01 -23.29 39.65
CA GLN A 527 95.44 -22.95 39.63
C GLN A 527 96.20 -23.35 40.91
N LEU A 528 95.50 -23.83 41.95
CA LEU A 528 96.11 -24.36 43.16
C LEU A 528 96.38 -25.87 42.98
N PRO A 529 97.60 -26.39 43.23
CA PRO A 529 97.85 -27.83 43.22
C PRO A 529 96.92 -28.50 44.24
N ALA A 530 96.16 -29.51 43.80
CA ALA A 530 95.20 -30.20 44.66
C ALA A 530 95.85 -30.65 45.98
N PRO A 531 95.27 -30.32 47.15
CA PRO A 531 95.84 -30.74 48.42
C PRO A 531 95.68 -32.25 48.54
N ASN A 532 96.75 -33.00 48.32
CA ASN A 532 96.77 -34.42 48.63
C ASN A 532 96.50 -34.56 50.14
N GLN A 533 95.29 -34.99 50.52
CA GLN A 533 94.89 -35.19 51.92
C GLN A 533 95.90 -36.04 52.69
N GLN A 534 96.60 -36.95 51.99
CA GLN A 534 97.66 -37.77 52.53
C GLN A 534 98.92 -36.97 52.87
N ALA A 535 99.27 -35.94 52.08
CA ALA A 535 100.39 -35.04 52.37
C ALA A 535 100.07 -34.12 53.56
N LEU A 536 98.82 -33.68 53.68
CA LEU A 536 98.34 -32.85 54.81
C LEU A 536 98.35 -33.66 56.12
N LEU A 537 97.86 -34.90 56.08
CA LEU A 537 97.89 -35.82 57.22
C LEU A 537 99.32 -36.24 57.60
N GLN A 538 100.23 -36.42 56.63
CA GLN A 538 101.65 -36.67 56.89
C GLN A 538 102.31 -35.48 57.59
N ARG A 539 101.98 -34.26 57.17
CA ARG A 539 102.53 -33.03 57.75
C ARG A 539 102.05 -32.78 59.17
N VAL A 540 100.76 -33.02 59.44
CA VAL A 540 100.20 -32.96 60.79
C VAL A 540 100.81 -34.04 61.67
N LYS A 541 100.97 -35.28 61.18
CA LYS A 541 101.65 -36.35 61.93
C LYS A 541 103.12 -36.05 62.23
N ALA A 542 103.83 -35.40 61.31
CA ALA A 542 105.22 -34.98 61.52
C ALA A 542 105.32 -33.88 62.57
N GLU A 543 104.46 -32.86 62.53
CA GLU A 543 104.42 -31.83 63.56
C GLU A 543 104.00 -32.38 64.93
N ASP A 544 103.02 -33.26 64.99
CA ASP A 544 102.60 -33.91 66.25
C ASP A 544 103.73 -34.76 66.85
N ALA A 545 104.54 -35.42 66.01
CA ALA A 545 105.70 -36.19 66.45
C ALA A 545 106.83 -35.29 67.02
N ASP A 546 107.11 -34.16 66.36
CA ASP A 546 108.08 -33.17 66.84
C ASP A 546 107.61 -32.48 68.13
N LEU A 547 106.31 -32.20 68.25
CA LEU A 547 105.72 -31.65 69.47
C LEU A 547 105.85 -32.65 70.64
N LEU A 548 105.57 -33.92 70.39
CA LEU A 548 105.71 -34.98 71.39
C LEU A 548 107.17 -35.17 71.82
N GLN A 549 108.13 -35.16 70.89
CA GLN A 549 109.56 -35.25 71.23
C GLN A 549 110.06 -34.06 72.07
N SER A 550 109.54 -32.85 71.83
CA SER A 550 109.97 -31.64 72.55
C SER A 550 109.27 -31.45 73.91
N LEU A 551 108.00 -31.85 74.03
CA LEU A 551 107.20 -31.61 75.24
C LEU A 551 107.31 -32.74 76.27
N LEU A 552 107.46 -34.01 75.86
CA LEU A 552 107.52 -35.14 76.79
C LEU A 552 108.67 -35.02 77.81
N PRO A 553 109.91 -34.64 77.42
CA PRO A 553 111.01 -34.48 78.38
C PRO A 553 110.78 -33.34 79.37
N ARG A 554 110.16 -32.23 78.91
CA ARG A 554 109.84 -31.06 79.74
C ARG A 554 108.75 -31.38 80.77
N VAL A 555 107.74 -32.16 80.38
CA VAL A 555 106.68 -32.61 81.30
C VAL A 555 107.24 -33.60 82.32
N GLN A 556 108.15 -34.50 81.91
CA GLN A 556 108.84 -35.41 82.83
C GLN A 556 109.76 -34.66 83.81
N GLU A 557 110.49 -33.64 83.35
CA GLU A 557 111.33 -32.78 84.19
C GLU A 557 110.49 -31.98 85.20
N LEU A 558 109.36 -31.40 84.77
CA LEU A 558 108.40 -30.73 85.64
C LEU A 558 107.83 -31.68 86.70
N THR A 559 107.49 -32.91 86.30
CA THR A 559 106.96 -33.92 87.22
C THR A 559 108.01 -34.33 88.27
N GLN A 560 109.29 -34.46 87.88
CA GLN A 560 110.40 -34.71 88.81
C GLN A 560 110.69 -33.52 89.74
N ARG A 561 110.54 -32.27 89.27
CA ARG A 561 110.68 -31.07 90.12
C ARG A 561 109.55 -30.96 91.13
N CYS A 562 108.31 -31.26 90.71
CA CYS A 562 107.16 -31.33 91.62
C CYS A 562 107.34 -32.43 92.68
N SER A 563 107.83 -33.62 92.32
CA SER A 563 108.08 -34.68 93.31
C SER A 563 109.19 -34.32 94.32
N LYS A 564 110.24 -33.63 93.87
CA LYS A 564 111.30 -33.08 94.76
C LYS A 564 110.76 -31.97 95.68
N GLY A 565 109.87 -31.11 95.18
CA GLY A 565 109.19 -30.08 95.98
C GLY A 565 108.31 -30.67 97.09
N VAL A 566 107.60 -31.77 96.79
CA VAL A 566 106.78 -32.52 97.76
C VAL A 566 107.66 -33.24 98.81
N ALA A 567 108.81 -33.79 98.40
CA ALA A 567 109.77 -34.40 99.34
C ALA A 567 110.43 -33.34 100.26
N TYR A 568 110.74 -32.15 99.75
CA TYR A 568 111.26 -31.02 100.53
C TYR A 568 110.23 -30.49 101.54
N THR A 569 108.94 -30.44 101.18
CA THR A 569 107.88 -30.09 102.15
C THR A 569 107.76 -31.12 103.27
N GLY A 570 108.01 -32.41 102.98
CA GLY A 570 108.14 -33.44 104.02
C GLY A 570 109.33 -33.25 104.96
N GLN A 571 110.46 -32.76 104.45
CA GLN A 571 111.67 -32.44 105.23
C GLN A 571 111.52 -31.15 106.05
N VAL A 572 110.82 -30.14 105.54
CA VAL A 572 110.51 -28.90 106.28
C VAL A 572 109.52 -29.16 107.42
N ASN A 573 108.52 -30.02 107.21
CA ASN A 573 107.57 -30.38 108.27
C ASN A 573 108.20 -31.22 109.40
N THR A 574 109.29 -31.94 109.14
CA THR A 574 110.06 -32.68 110.16
C THR A 574 111.08 -31.78 110.89
N ALA A 575 111.59 -30.73 110.25
CA ALA A 575 112.48 -29.73 110.86
C ALA A 575 111.74 -28.68 111.73
N ILE A 576 110.42 -28.51 111.56
CA ILE A 576 109.57 -27.63 112.41
C ILE A 576 109.08 -28.37 113.67
N ALA A 577 109.26 -29.70 113.77
CA ALA A 577 108.82 -30.54 114.88
C ALA A 577 109.92 -30.90 115.91
N HIS A 578 111.13 -30.35 115.77
CA HIS A 578 112.23 -30.40 116.73
C HIS A 578 112.67 -28.96 117.05
#